data_AF-A0A3B3VN40-F1
#
_entry.id   AF-A0A3B3VN40-F1
#
_cell.length_a   1.000
_cell.length_b   1.000
_cell.length_c   1.000
_cell.angle_alpha   90.00
_cell.angle_beta   90.00
_cell.angle_gamma   90.00
#
_symmetry.space_group_name_H-M   'P 1'
#
loop_
_entity.id
_entity.type
_entity.pdbx_description
1 polymer ?
#
loop_
_entity_poly.entity_id
_entity_poly.type
_entity_poly.pdbx_seq_one_letter_code
_entity_poly.pdbx_strand_id
1 'polypeptide(L)'
;MPIVEEDIDGLSGLLFPFYDADTHMLYLAGKGDGNIRYFEITTEKPYIQYLMEFRSPAPQKGLGVMPKLGLDVAACEVYRFYKLVTLKGLIEPISMIVPRRSDTYQEDIYPMTAGTEPALSASEWLSGIDRDPVLMSLKDGYHRPNQLVFKAPVKEKKSVVVNGIDLLENVPPRTENELLRMFFRQQDELRRLKEELTTKDVRIRQLELELNNLKNVSPKDV
;
A
#
# COMPACT_ATOMS: atom_id res chain seq x y z
N MET A 1 -34.23 0.46 12.82
CA MET A 1 -33.07 -0.21 13.43
C MET A 1 -32.16 -0.69 12.32
N PRO A 2 -30.83 -0.63 12.50
CA PRO A 2 -29.89 -1.22 11.53
C PRO A 2 -30.15 -2.73 11.40
N ILE A 3 -29.86 -3.28 10.21
CA ILE A 3 -29.99 -4.72 9.95
C ILE A 3 -28.83 -5.49 10.62
N VAL A 4 -27.64 -4.91 10.64
CA VAL A 4 -26.42 -5.40 11.31
C VAL A 4 -25.64 -4.21 11.87
N GLU A 5 -24.94 -4.43 12.97
CA GLU A 5 -24.00 -3.51 13.60
C GLU A 5 -22.70 -4.28 13.89
N GLU A 6 -21.56 -3.70 13.52
CA GLU A 6 -20.23 -4.31 13.66
C GLU A 6 -19.25 -3.27 14.20
N ASP A 7 -18.50 -3.65 15.24
CA ASP A 7 -17.45 -2.82 15.82
C ASP A 7 -16.16 -3.00 15.00
N ILE A 8 -15.73 -1.94 14.31
CA ILE A 8 -14.58 -2.02 13.40
C ILE A 8 -13.24 -1.89 14.13
N ASP A 9 -13.05 -0.80 14.88
CA ASP A 9 -11.93 -0.58 15.78
C ASP A 9 -12.25 0.52 16.81
N GLY A 10 -11.36 0.70 17.78
CA GLY A 10 -11.45 1.76 18.80
C GLY A 10 -10.67 3.04 18.43
N LEU A 11 -10.36 3.26 17.16
CA LEU A 11 -9.60 4.43 16.72
C LEU A 11 -10.54 5.63 16.52
N SER A 12 -9.99 6.84 16.64
CA SER A 12 -10.74 8.08 16.44
C SER A 12 -10.81 8.53 14.98
N GLY A 13 -10.15 7.80 14.07
CA GLY A 13 -10.11 8.12 12.65
C GLY A 13 -11.47 7.90 11.99
N LEU A 14 -11.93 8.88 11.20
CA LEU A 14 -13.11 8.68 10.37
C LEU A 14 -12.79 7.68 9.26
N LEU A 15 -13.54 6.59 9.22
CA LEU A 15 -13.47 5.59 8.15
C LEU A 15 -14.28 6.04 6.94
N PHE A 16 -13.70 5.88 5.75
CA PHE A 16 -14.38 6.10 4.48
C PHE A 16 -14.75 4.75 3.85
N PRO A 17 -16.03 4.53 3.50
CA PRO A 17 -16.45 3.33 2.81
C PRO A 17 -16.22 3.46 1.30
N PHE A 18 -15.68 2.41 0.71
CA PHE A 18 -15.56 2.24 -0.74
C PHE A 18 -16.21 0.92 -1.12
N TYR A 19 -17.37 0.99 -1.76
CA TYR A 19 -18.13 -0.18 -2.15
C TYR A 19 -17.92 -0.51 -3.63
N ASP A 20 -17.60 -1.75 -3.91
CA ASP A 20 -17.54 -2.32 -5.24
C ASP A 20 -18.80 -3.14 -5.52
N ALA A 21 -19.70 -2.59 -6.33
CA ALA A 21 -20.97 -3.23 -6.65
C ALA A 21 -20.82 -4.52 -7.48
N ASP A 22 -19.72 -4.67 -8.23
CA ASP A 22 -19.51 -5.82 -9.12
C ASP A 22 -19.10 -7.06 -8.34
N THR A 23 -18.36 -6.88 -7.23
CA THR A 23 -17.84 -7.99 -6.41
C THR A 23 -18.47 -8.04 -5.01
N HIS A 24 -19.35 -7.09 -4.69
CA HIS A 24 -19.94 -6.89 -3.38
C HIS A 24 -18.92 -6.66 -2.25
N MET A 25 -17.74 -6.16 -2.60
CA MET A 25 -16.67 -5.89 -1.65
C MET A 25 -16.82 -4.49 -1.06
N LEU A 26 -16.79 -4.39 0.27
CA LEU A 26 -16.70 -3.13 1.00
C LEU A 26 -15.30 -2.97 1.55
N TYR A 27 -14.60 -1.91 1.15
CA TYR A 27 -13.32 -1.52 1.71
C TYR A 27 -13.51 -0.35 2.68
N LEU A 28 -12.95 -0.45 3.88
CA LEU A 28 -12.94 0.60 4.90
C LEU A 28 -11.52 1.06 5.16
N ALA A 29 -11.29 2.37 5.06
CA ALA A 29 -10.02 2.96 5.39
C ALA A 29 -10.17 4.44 5.81
N GLY A 30 -9.43 4.87 6.82
CA GLY A 30 -9.48 6.23 7.35
C GLY A 30 -8.20 7.01 7.09
N LYS A 31 -8.29 8.34 7.16
CA LYS A 31 -7.08 9.18 7.12
C LYS A 31 -6.28 8.98 8.41
N GLY A 32 -4.97 8.82 8.28
CA GLY A 32 -4.08 8.48 9.39
C GLY A 32 -3.88 6.98 9.55
N ASP A 33 -4.73 6.15 8.96
CA ASP A 33 -4.60 4.71 9.01
C ASP A 33 -3.50 4.22 8.06
N GLY A 34 -2.86 3.13 8.46
CA GLY A 34 -1.94 2.39 7.61
C GLY A 34 -2.62 1.29 6.80
N ASN A 35 -3.76 0.79 7.31
CA ASN A 35 -4.48 -0.37 6.80
C ASN A 35 -5.70 -0.01 5.95
N ILE A 36 -6.13 -0.99 5.15
CA ILE A 36 -7.40 -0.98 4.44
C ILE A 36 -8.07 -2.32 4.74
N ARG A 37 -9.16 -2.29 5.50
CA ARG A 37 -9.94 -3.49 5.83
C ARG A 37 -10.96 -3.74 4.75
N TYR A 38 -11.29 -5.00 4.50
CA TYR A 38 -12.33 -5.30 3.54
C TYR A 38 -13.20 -6.48 3.91
N PHE A 39 -14.45 -6.35 3.49
CA PHE A 39 -15.57 -7.18 3.84
C PHE A 39 -16.29 -7.59 2.55
N GLU A 40 -16.94 -8.74 2.58
CA GLU A 40 -17.93 -9.13 1.59
C GLU A 40 -19.32 -8.78 2.13
N ILE A 41 -20.15 -8.15 1.30
CA ILE A 41 -21.53 -7.82 1.61
C ILE A 41 -22.45 -8.82 0.92
N THR A 42 -23.36 -9.43 1.66
CA THR A 42 -24.29 -10.44 1.14
C THR A 42 -25.72 -10.16 1.58
N THR A 43 -26.68 -10.78 0.91
CA THR A 43 -28.11 -10.69 1.26
C THR A 43 -28.52 -11.68 2.36
N GLU A 44 -27.60 -12.54 2.80
CA GLU A 44 -27.85 -13.60 3.78
C GLU A 44 -27.03 -13.35 5.05
N LYS A 45 -27.54 -13.76 6.22
CA LYS A 45 -26.79 -13.64 7.48
C LYS A 45 -25.39 -14.28 7.34
N PRO A 46 -24.31 -13.63 7.82
CA PRO A 46 -24.29 -12.43 8.67
C PRO A 46 -24.35 -11.07 7.93
N TYR A 47 -24.65 -11.05 6.63
CA TYR A 47 -24.78 -9.88 5.73
C TYR A 47 -23.48 -9.12 5.46
N ILE A 48 -22.58 -9.04 6.44
CA ILE A 48 -21.24 -8.49 6.32
C ILE A 48 -20.25 -9.53 6.83
N GLN A 49 -19.26 -9.86 6.02
CA GLN A 49 -18.25 -10.85 6.34
C GLN A 49 -16.88 -10.21 6.25
N TYR A 50 -16.16 -10.11 7.37
CA TYR A 50 -14.77 -9.66 7.35
C TYR A 50 -13.91 -10.68 6.60
N LEU A 51 -13.14 -10.21 5.62
CA LEU A 51 -12.26 -11.06 4.83
C LEU A 51 -10.82 -10.96 5.34
N MET A 52 -10.20 -9.79 5.17
CA MET A 52 -8.84 -9.52 5.63
C MET A 52 -8.55 -8.01 5.52
N GLU A 53 -7.30 -7.63 5.72
CA GLU A 53 -6.86 -6.25 5.57
C GLU A 53 -5.49 -6.16 4.89
N PHE A 54 -5.33 -5.13 4.06
CA PHE A 54 -4.03 -4.65 3.66
C PHE A 54 -3.42 -3.89 4.83
N ARG A 55 -2.15 -4.16 5.16
CA ARG A 55 -1.42 -3.46 6.22
C ARG A 55 -0.20 -2.76 5.65
N SER A 56 -0.03 -1.49 5.99
CA SER A 56 1.17 -0.72 5.70
C SER A 56 1.55 0.11 6.91
N PRO A 57 2.84 0.23 7.26
CA PRO A 57 3.29 1.05 8.39
C PRO A 57 3.16 2.56 8.12
N ALA A 58 2.97 2.95 6.85
CA ALA A 58 2.89 4.35 6.48
C ALA A 58 1.44 4.85 6.52
N PRO A 59 1.13 5.92 7.27
CA PRO A 59 -0.23 6.44 7.36
C PRO A 59 -0.65 7.10 6.05
N GLN A 60 -1.89 6.91 5.64
CA GLN A 60 -2.47 7.55 4.46
C GLN A 60 -3.00 8.95 4.77
N LYS A 61 -2.66 9.93 3.93
CA LYS A 61 -3.23 11.29 3.97
C LYS A 61 -4.57 11.36 3.23
N GLY A 62 -4.79 10.45 2.31
CA GLY A 62 -6.00 10.28 1.52
C GLY A 62 -5.88 9.08 0.57
N LEU A 63 -7.01 8.70 -0.02
CA LEU A 63 -7.12 7.61 -0.99
C LEU A 63 -7.87 8.09 -2.23
N GLY A 64 -7.31 7.81 -3.40
CA GLY A 64 -8.05 7.77 -4.66
C GLY A 64 -8.38 6.32 -5.03
N VAL A 65 -9.33 6.13 -5.95
CA VAL A 65 -9.71 4.80 -6.45
C VAL A 65 -9.72 4.79 -7.97
N MET A 66 -9.35 3.66 -8.56
CA MET A 66 -9.41 3.42 -10.00
C MET A 66 -10.82 2.99 -10.40
N PRO A 67 -11.45 3.62 -11.41
CA PRO A 67 -12.66 3.09 -12.03
C PRO A 67 -12.43 1.70 -12.63
N LYS A 68 -13.48 0.87 -12.70
CA LYS A 68 -13.41 -0.53 -13.19
C LYS A 68 -12.69 -0.69 -14.53
N LEU A 69 -12.93 0.23 -15.47
CA LEU A 69 -12.32 0.21 -16.80
C LEU A 69 -10.78 0.41 -16.81
N GLY A 70 -10.19 0.90 -15.71
CA GLY A 70 -8.74 1.11 -15.60
C GLY A 70 -7.99 0.04 -14.80
N LEU A 71 -8.68 -1.05 -14.45
CA LEU A 71 -8.09 -2.19 -13.74
C LEU A 71 -7.35 -3.12 -14.70
N ASP A 72 -6.33 -3.80 -14.16
CA ASP A 72 -5.62 -4.86 -14.87
C ASP A 72 -6.36 -6.20 -14.72
N VAL A 73 -7.29 -6.42 -15.65
CA VAL A 73 -8.11 -7.63 -15.73
C VAL A 73 -7.24 -8.88 -15.94
N ALA A 74 -6.10 -8.76 -16.61
CA ALA A 74 -5.21 -9.90 -16.85
C ALA A 74 -4.47 -10.34 -15.58
N ALA A 75 -4.28 -9.43 -14.63
CA ALA A 75 -3.70 -9.71 -13.32
C ALA A 75 -4.74 -10.15 -12.27
N CYS A 76 -6.00 -10.36 -12.65
CA CYS A 76 -7.11 -10.58 -11.72
C CYS A 76 -7.27 -9.45 -10.68
N GLU A 77 -6.93 -8.22 -11.05
CA GLU A 77 -7.16 -7.04 -10.21
C GLU A 77 -8.65 -6.66 -10.25
N VAL A 78 -9.28 -6.59 -9.09
CA VAL A 78 -10.72 -6.27 -8.93
C VAL A 78 -10.97 -4.87 -8.38
N TYR A 79 -9.95 -4.28 -7.74
CA TYR A 79 -9.99 -2.93 -7.20
C TYR A 79 -8.58 -2.35 -7.10
N ARG A 80 -8.42 -1.03 -7.25
CA ARG A 80 -7.10 -0.38 -7.07
C ARG A 80 -7.25 0.95 -6.34
N PHE A 81 -6.49 1.10 -5.25
CA PHE A 81 -6.35 2.36 -4.53
C PHE A 81 -5.12 3.13 -4.99
N TYR A 82 -5.17 4.44 -4.87
CA TYR A 82 -4.05 5.36 -4.96
C TYR A 82 -3.84 6.01 -3.59
N LYS A 83 -2.99 5.40 -2.77
CA LYS A 83 -2.71 5.85 -1.40
C LYS A 83 -1.73 7.01 -1.40
N LEU A 84 -2.16 8.16 -0.89
CA LEU A 84 -1.29 9.30 -0.66
C LEU A 84 -0.50 9.08 0.64
N VAL A 85 0.81 8.83 0.52
CA VAL A 85 1.67 8.51 1.66
C VAL A 85 2.15 9.78 2.35
N THR A 86 1.77 9.95 3.62
CA THR A 86 1.97 11.20 4.38
C THR A 86 3.44 11.63 4.46
N LEU A 87 4.36 10.68 4.67
CA LEU A 87 5.77 10.97 4.99
C LEU A 87 6.70 10.99 3.77
N LYS A 88 6.22 10.58 2.59
CA LYS A 88 7.07 10.40 1.40
C LYS A 88 6.71 11.36 0.26
N GLY A 89 5.55 12.03 0.33
CA GLY A 89 5.08 12.86 -0.79
C GLY A 89 4.82 12.06 -2.08
N LEU A 90 4.55 10.76 -1.94
CA LEU A 90 4.35 9.82 -3.04
C LEU A 90 2.93 9.27 -3.02
N ILE A 91 2.46 8.87 -4.20
CA ILE A 91 1.24 8.09 -4.37
C ILE A 91 1.65 6.63 -4.58
N GLU A 92 1.14 5.75 -3.72
CA GLU A 92 1.38 4.31 -3.77
C GLU A 92 0.13 3.61 -4.32
N PRO A 93 0.19 2.99 -5.52
CA PRO A 93 -0.89 2.15 -6.02
C PRO A 93 -1.00 0.86 -5.20
N ILE A 94 -2.21 0.51 -4.77
CA ILE A 94 -2.49 -0.73 -4.04
C ILE A 94 -3.54 -1.51 -4.83
N SER A 95 -3.10 -2.61 -5.45
CA SER A 95 -3.96 -3.52 -6.21
C SER A 95 -4.58 -4.58 -5.31
N MET A 96 -5.90 -4.69 -5.35
CA MET A 96 -6.66 -5.78 -4.74
C MET A 96 -6.83 -6.87 -5.80
N ILE A 97 -6.15 -8.00 -5.60
CA ILE A 97 -6.03 -9.07 -6.58
C ILE A 97 -6.72 -10.33 -6.04
N VAL A 98 -7.57 -10.94 -6.85
CA VAL A 98 -8.10 -12.28 -6.56
C VAL A 98 -7.05 -13.31 -7.01
N PRO A 99 -6.53 -14.17 -6.12
CA PRO A 99 -5.43 -15.08 -6.44
C PRO A 99 -5.90 -16.25 -7.32
N ARG A 100 -5.90 -16.05 -8.64
CA ARG A 100 -6.26 -17.05 -9.67
C ARG A 100 -5.08 -17.32 -10.61
N ARG A 101 -5.13 -18.44 -11.34
CA ARG A 101 -4.26 -18.67 -12.51
C ARG A 101 -4.91 -18.00 -13.72
N SER A 102 -4.36 -16.88 -14.19
CA SER A 102 -5.01 -16.01 -15.19
C SER A 102 -4.60 -16.31 -16.63
N ASP A 103 -4.75 -17.57 -17.07
CA ASP A 103 -4.50 -17.92 -18.48
C ASP A 103 -5.66 -17.46 -19.40
N THR A 104 -6.82 -17.15 -18.81
CA THR A 104 -8.06 -16.73 -19.48
C THR A 104 -8.77 -15.61 -18.72
N TYR A 105 -9.62 -14.86 -19.43
CA TYR A 105 -10.56 -13.92 -18.82
C TYR A 105 -11.45 -14.66 -17.80
N GLN A 106 -11.64 -14.06 -16.62
CA GLN A 106 -12.37 -14.65 -15.50
C GLN A 106 -13.78 -14.03 -15.41
N GLU A 107 -14.76 -14.62 -16.09
CA GLU A 107 -16.13 -14.07 -16.18
C GLU A 107 -16.84 -14.01 -14.82
N ASP A 108 -16.45 -14.86 -13.85
CA ASP A 108 -17.05 -14.94 -12.52
C ASP A 108 -16.71 -13.74 -11.61
N ILE A 109 -15.53 -13.13 -11.79
CA ILE A 109 -15.09 -11.97 -11.00
C ILE A 109 -15.21 -10.64 -11.76
N TYR A 110 -15.60 -10.70 -13.03
CA TYR A 110 -15.79 -9.55 -13.91
C TYR A 110 -17.17 -9.60 -14.58
N PRO A 111 -18.26 -9.39 -13.82
CA PRO A 111 -19.59 -9.25 -14.38
C PRO A 111 -19.69 -8.00 -15.26
N MET A 112 -20.84 -7.81 -15.89
CA MET A 112 -21.15 -6.60 -16.61
C MET A 112 -21.13 -5.41 -15.65
N THR A 113 -20.29 -4.41 -15.95
CA THR A 113 -20.06 -3.23 -15.09
C THR A 113 -20.64 -1.98 -15.73
N ALA A 114 -20.86 -0.91 -14.95
CA ALA A 114 -21.33 0.36 -15.49
C ALA A 114 -20.34 0.94 -16.52
N GLY A 115 -20.83 1.22 -17.72
CA GLY A 115 -20.05 1.81 -18.80
C GLY A 115 -19.94 3.33 -18.74
N THR A 116 -19.43 3.91 -19.82
CA THR A 116 -19.27 5.37 -19.97
C THR A 116 -20.51 6.07 -20.52
N GLU A 117 -21.44 5.32 -21.09
CA GLU A 117 -22.63 5.86 -21.73
C GLU A 117 -23.73 6.17 -20.70
N PRO A 118 -24.29 7.40 -20.72
CA PRO A 118 -25.39 7.75 -19.83
C PRO A 118 -26.66 7.00 -20.24
N ALA A 119 -27.37 6.42 -19.26
CA ALA A 119 -28.64 5.73 -19.51
C ALA A 119 -29.80 6.67 -19.85
N LEU A 120 -29.67 7.94 -19.42
CA LEU A 120 -30.68 8.99 -19.55
C LEU A 120 -30.01 10.34 -19.82
N SER A 121 -30.73 11.19 -20.55
CA SER A 121 -30.46 12.61 -20.57
C SER A 121 -30.91 13.28 -19.27
N ALA A 122 -30.37 14.48 -18.98
CA ALA A 122 -30.74 15.24 -17.79
C ALA A 122 -32.24 15.58 -17.75
N SER A 123 -32.87 15.86 -18.91
CA SER A 123 -34.31 16.19 -18.97
C SER A 123 -35.19 14.98 -18.68
N GLU A 124 -34.82 13.78 -19.15
CA GLU A 124 -35.55 12.55 -18.83
C GLU A 124 -35.49 12.26 -17.32
N TRP A 125 -34.31 12.35 -16.70
CA TRP A 125 -34.18 12.14 -15.25
C TRP A 125 -34.97 13.18 -14.44
N LEU A 126 -34.88 14.46 -14.80
CA LEU A 126 -35.66 15.53 -14.15
C LEU A 126 -37.18 15.37 -14.33
N SER A 127 -37.62 14.65 -15.37
CA SER A 127 -39.04 14.31 -15.58
C SER A 127 -39.51 13.12 -14.74
N GLY A 128 -38.62 12.51 -13.95
CA GLY A 128 -38.91 11.38 -13.06
C GLY A 128 -38.74 10.01 -13.73
N ILE A 129 -38.00 9.92 -14.85
CA ILE A 129 -37.64 8.64 -15.45
C ILE A 129 -36.39 8.10 -14.74
N ASP A 130 -36.44 6.84 -14.33
CA ASP A 130 -35.32 6.10 -13.77
C ASP A 130 -34.92 4.95 -14.70
N ARG A 131 -33.60 4.75 -14.89
CA ARG A 131 -33.03 3.62 -15.62
C ARG A 131 -31.72 3.17 -14.97
N ASP A 132 -31.46 1.87 -15.04
CA ASP A 132 -30.17 1.31 -14.65
C ASP A 132 -29.04 1.80 -15.58
N PRO A 133 -27.78 1.80 -15.10
CA PRO A 133 -26.63 2.15 -15.93
C PRO A 133 -26.53 1.28 -17.20
N VAL A 134 -26.03 1.85 -18.29
CA VAL A 134 -25.68 1.08 -19.48
C VAL A 134 -24.47 0.21 -19.15
N LEU A 135 -24.68 -1.10 -19.09
CA LEU A 135 -23.61 -2.02 -18.70
C LEU A 135 -22.72 -2.41 -19.88
N MET A 136 -21.44 -2.66 -19.60
CA MET A 136 -20.45 -3.15 -20.56
C MET A 136 -19.57 -4.26 -19.97
N SER A 137 -18.95 -5.04 -20.84
CA SER A 137 -17.99 -6.07 -20.44
C SER A 137 -16.57 -5.51 -20.36
N LEU A 138 -15.80 -5.93 -19.36
CA LEU A 138 -14.36 -5.62 -19.28
C LEU A 138 -13.50 -6.53 -20.18
N LYS A 139 -14.11 -7.50 -20.88
CA LYS A 139 -13.42 -8.47 -21.74
C LYS A 139 -12.65 -7.83 -22.88
N ASP A 140 -13.15 -6.73 -23.45
CA ASP A 140 -12.45 -6.01 -24.52
C ASP A 140 -11.16 -5.33 -24.01
N GLY A 141 -11.08 -5.03 -22.72
CA GLY A 141 -9.86 -4.56 -22.05
C GLY A 141 -8.86 -5.66 -21.73
N TYR A 142 -9.26 -6.94 -21.80
CA TYR A 142 -8.39 -8.07 -21.53
C TYR A 142 -7.43 -8.32 -22.70
N HIS A 143 -6.17 -7.99 -22.46
CA HIS A 143 -5.08 -8.33 -23.37
C HIS A 143 -4.33 -9.51 -22.76
N ARG A 144 -4.24 -10.64 -23.48
CA ARG A 144 -3.41 -11.76 -23.00
C ARG A 144 -1.99 -11.24 -22.79
N PRO A 145 -1.38 -11.44 -21.61
CA PRO A 145 0.01 -11.11 -21.43
C PRO A 145 0.83 -11.97 -22.41
N ASN A 146 1.59 -11.33 -23.30
CA ASN A 146 2.49 -12.04 -24.21
C ASN A 146 3.41 -12.94 -23.36
N GLN A 147 3.53 -14.24 -23.69
CA GLN A 147 4.46 -15.15 -23.00
C GLN A 147 5.92 -14.67 -23.06
N LEU A 148 6.23 -13.75 -23.97
CA LEU A 148 7.49 -13.01 -24.06
C LEU A 148 7.42 -11.69 -23.26
N VAL A 149 6.98 -11.72 -22.00
CA VAL A 149 7.29 -10.60 -21.11
C VAL A 149 8.79 -10.70 -20.84
N PHE A 150 9.57 -9.70 -21.27
CA PHE A 150 10.91 -9.50 -20.76
C PHE A 150 10.78 -9.43 -19.23
N LYS A 151 11.09 -10.54 -18.55
CA LYS A 151 11.40 -10.49 -17.13
C LYS A 151 12.65 -9.65 -17.07
N ALA A 152 12.49 -8.36 -16.75
CA ALA A 152 13.62 -7.54 -16.38
C ALA A 152 14.42 -8.38 -15.38
N PRO A 153 15.73 -8.62 -15.62
CA PRO A 153 16.53 -9.34 -14.65
C PRO A 153 16.25 -8.66 -13.33
N VAL A 154 15.92 -9.45 -12.31
CA VAL A 154 15.71 -8.95 -10.96
C VAL A 154 16.99 -8.18 -10.65
N LYS A 155 16.97 -6.86 -10.86
CA LYS A 155 17.97 -6.00 -10.27
C LYS A 155 17.69 -6.22 -8.81
N GLU A 156 18.61 -6.91 -8.15
CA GLU A 156 18.70 -6.88 -6.69
C GLU A 156 18.35 -5.45 -6.31
N LYS A 157 17.28 -5.30 -5.50
CA LYS A 157 16.93 -4.00 -4.95
C LYS A 157 18.15 -3.56 -4.17
N LYS A 158 19.05 -2.81 -4.82
CA LYS A 158 20.09 -2.07 -4.12
C LYS A 158 19.30 -1.17 -3.21
N SER A 159 19.39 -1.45 -1.91
CA SER A 159 18.84 -0.63 -0.86
C SER A 159 19.17 0.82 -1.20
N VAL A 160 18.15 1.62 -1.43
CA VAL A 160 18.33 3.06 -1.59
C VAL A 160 18.54 3.56 -0.18
N VAL A 161 19.80 3.48 0.27
CA VAL A 161 20.24 4.01 1.57
C VAL A 161 20.27 5.53 1.44
N VAL A 162 19.28 6.19 2.02
CA VAL A 162 19.34 7.63 2.29
C VAL A 162 19.39 7.78 3.81
N ASN A 163 20.46 8.37 4.32
CA ASN A 163 20.70 8.58 5.75
C ASN A 163 20.66 7.30 6.61
N GLY A 164 21.13 6.16 6.09
CA GLY A 164 21.38 4.96 6.90
C GLY A 164 20.13 4.23 7.41
N ILE A 165 18.93 4.55 6.94
CA ILE A 165 17.69 3.87 7.33
C ILE A 165 17.15 3.09 6.13
N ASP A 166 17.14 1.76 6.23
CA ASP A 166 16.46 0.88 5.28
C ASP A 166 14.95 0.88 5.59
N LEU A 167 14.18 1.70 4.87
CA LEU A 167 12.75 1.96 5.13
C LEU A 167 11.80 0.78 4.82
N LEU A 168 12.33 -0.45 4.68
CA LEU A 168 11.59 -1.70 4.52
C LEU A 168 11.47 -2.52 5.82
N GLU A 169 12.09 -2.08 6.92
CA GLU A 169 12.35 -2.96 8.07
C GLU A 169 11.24 -3.07 9.13
N ASN A 170 10.09 -2.40 8.95
CA ASN A 170 9.00 -2.43 9.96
C ASN A 170 7.85 -3.39 9.61
N VAL A 171 8.06 -4.37 8.74
CA VAL A 171 7.08 -5.46 8.53
C VAL A 171 7.37 -6.56 9.55
N PRO A 172 6.43 -6.90 10.46
CA PRO A 172 6.63 -8.00 11.39
C PRO A 172 6.88 -9.30 10.62
N PRO A 173 7.91 -10.09 10.96
CA PRO A 173 8.19 -11.36 10.30
C PRO A 173 6.98 -12.29 10.45
N ARG A 174 6.55 -12.91 9.35
CA ARG A 174 5.36 -13.79 9.33
C ARG A 174 5.71 -15.27 9.47
N THR A 175 7.00 -15.60 9.35
CA THR A 175 7.52 -16.96 9.50
C THR A 175 8.76 -17.00 10.39
N GLU A 176 9.03 -18.14 10.99
CA GLU A 176 10.22 -18.36 11.83
C GLU A 176 11.53 -18.15 11.05
N ASN A 177 11.56 -18.54 9.77
CA ASN A 177 12.70 -18.32 8.88
C ASN A 177 12.97 -16.83 8.62
N GLU A 178 11.92 -16.01 8.49
CA GLU A 178 12.05 -14.56 8.34
C GLU A 178 12.54 -13.92 9.65
N LEU A 179 12.00 -14.35 10.79
CA LEU A 179 12.41 -13.89 12.11
C LEU A 179 13.90 -14.17 12.35
N LEU A 180 14.37 -15.38 12.03
CA LEU A 180 15.76 -15.75 12.19
C LEU A 180 16.71 -14.92 11.30
N ARG A 181 16.31 -14.64 10.06
CA ARG A 181 17.08 -13.76 9.16
C ARG A 181 17.15 -12.33 9.66
N MET A 182 16.05 -11.79 10.19
CA MET A 182 16.02 -10.45 10.79
C MET A 182 16.91 -10.39 12.04
N PHE A 183 16.87 -11.41 12.89
CA PHE A 183 17.71 -11.50 14.09
C PHE A 183 19.21 -11.44 13.75
N PHE A 184 19.68 -12.25 12.80
CA PHE A 184 21.09 -12.24 12.40
C PHE A 184 21.50 -10.92 11.77
N ARG A 185 20.65 -10.31 10.94
CA ARG A 185 20.90 -8.98 10.36
C ARG A 185 21.07 -7.92 11.44
N GLN A 186 20.15 -7.87 12.41
CA GLN A 186 20.22 -6.92 13.52
C GLN A 186 21.48 -7.14 14.36
N GLN A 187 21.90 -8.40 14.55
CA GLN A 187 23.13 -8.70 15.30
C GLN A 187 24.39 -8.19 14.59
N ASP A 188 24.46 -8.32 13.26
CA ASP A 188 25.58 -7.80 12.47
C ASP A 188 25.58 -6.27 12.42
N GLU A 189 24.42 -5.64 12.31
CA GLU A 189 24.31 -4.18 12.33
C GLU A 189 24.70 -3.60 13.70
N LEU A 190 24.27 -4.22 14.80
CA LEU A 190 24.71 -3.85 16.15
C LEU A 190 26.23 -3.98 16.31
N ARG A 191 26.85 -5.00 15.71
CA ARG A 191 28.31 -5.16 15.73
C ARG A 191 28.99 -4.01 14.99
N ARG A 192 28.53 -3.71 13.77
CA ARG A 192 29.06 -2.63 12.93
C ARG A 192 28.89 -1.25 13.59
N LEU A 193 27.72 -0.96 14.15
CA LEU A 193 27.45 0.31 14.83
C LEU A 193 28.35 0.50 16.06
N LYS A 194 28.63 -0.58 16.81
CA LYS A 194 29.58 -0.53 17.93
C LYS A 194 31.00 -0.24 17.47
N GLU A 195 31.44 -0.83 16.36
CA GLU A 195 32.77 -0.57 15.77
C GLU A 195 32.89 0.88 15.27
N GLU A 196 31.85 1.38 14.60
CA GLU A 196 31.80 2.75 14.11
C GLU A 196 31.79 3.76 15.26
N LEU A 197 31.03 3.48 16.32
CA LEU A 197 31.01 4.30 17.53
C LEU A 197 32.39 4.36 18.19
N THR A 198 33.05 3.20 18.32
CA THR A 198 34.41 3.12 18.88
C THR A 198 35.41 3.94 18.07
N THR A 199 35.31 3.86 16.74
CA THR A 199 36.18 4.63 15.82
C THR A 199 35.94 6.13 15.96
N LYS A 200 34.68 6.55 16.05
CA LYS A 200 34.31 7.96 16.26
C LYS A 200 34.80 8.47 17.61
N ASP A 201 34.72 7.68 18.68
CA ASP A 201 35.23 8.05 20.00
C ASP A 201 36.75 8.29 19.98
N VAL A 202 37.51 7.44 19.29
CA VAL A 202 38.96 7.64 19.10
C VAL A 202 39.23 8.93 18.33
N ARG A 203 38.46 9.21 17.26
CA ARG A 203 38.63 10.42 16.46
C ARG A 203 38.31 11.69 17.27
N ILE A 204 37.27 11.65 18.09
CA ILE A 204 36.89 12.76 18.97
C ILE A 204 38.04 13.06 19.95
N ARG A 205 38.57 12.04 20.64
CA ARG A 205 39.71 12.22 21.56
C ARG A 205 40.94 12.81 20.87
N GLN A 206 41.24 12.36 19.65
CA GLN A 206 42.37 12.88 18.89
C GLN A 206 42.20 14.37 18.54
N LEU A 207 40.99 14.75 18.09
CA LEU A 207 40.68 16.15 17.78
C LEU A 207 40.68 17.05 19.02
N GLU A 208 40.21 16.54 20.16
CA GLU A 208 40.27 17.24 21.45
C GLU A 208 41.73 17.51 21.89
N LEU A 209 42.63 16.54 21.67
CA LEU A 209 44.07 16.72 21.92
C LEU A 209 44.70 17.75 20.98
N GLU A 210 44.38 17.70 19.68
CA GLU A 210 44.86 18.69 18.70
C GLU A 210 44.38 20.11 19.06
N LEU A 211 43.12 20.27 19.44
CA LEU A 211 42.56 21.55 19.91
C LEU A 211 43.26 22.05 21.18
N ASN A 212 43.55 21.18 22.15
CA ASN A 212 44.28 21.56 23.34
C ASN A 212 45.73 21.96 23.05
N ASN A 213 46.40 21.26 22.14
CA ASN A 213 47.75 21.62 21.71
C ASN A 213 47.77 22.99 21.00
N LEU A 214 46.81 23.26 20.11
CA LEU A 214 46.68 24.57 19.46
C LEU A 214 46.40 25.70 20.46
N LYS A 215 45.61 25.44 21.50
CA LYS A 215 45.38 26.42 22.60
C LYS A 215 46.64 26.68 23.44
N ASN A 216 47.52 25.68 23.56
CA ASN A 216 48.77 25.78 24.32
C ASN A 216 49.94 26.38 23.50
N VAL A 217 49.83 26.43 22.17
CA VAL A 217 50.76 27.15 21.29
C VAL A 217 50.24 28.58 21.06
N SER A 218 50.40 29.42 22.08
CA SER A 218 50.36 30.88 21.93
C SER A 218 51.69 31.47 22.41
N PRO A 219 52.65 31.72 21.49
CA PRO A 219 53.78 32.61 21.69
C PRO A 219 53.28 34.04 21.38
N LYS A 220 53.36 35.02 22.28
CA LYS A 220 54.58 35.83 22.51
C LYS A 220 55.51 35.81 21.29
N ASP A 221 55.65 36.98 20.65
CA ASP A 221 56.62 37.32 19.61
C ASP A 221 56.18 37.06 18.15
N VAL A 222 55.32 37.95 17.63
CA VAL A 222 55.61 38.85 16.48
C VAL A 222 54.95 40.20 16.75
#